data_AF-A0A0F9LQU7-F1
#
_entry.id   AF-A0A0F9LQU7-F1
#
_cell.length_a   1.000
_cell.length_b   1.000
_cell.length_c   1.000
_cell.angle_alpha   90.00
_cell.angle_beta   90.00
_cell.angle_gamma   90.00
#
_symmetry.space_group_name_H-M   'P 1'
#
loop_
_entity.id
_entity.type
_entity.pdbx_description
1 polymer ?
#
loop_
_entity_poly.entity_id
_entity_poly.type
_entity_poly.pdbx_seq_one_letter_code
_entity_poly.pdbx_strand_id
1 'polypeptide(L)'
;IKKSFETIKKTRKPEEINNFLIKLSKNPIEEYLIFLDFFIKNLETQIFDKIKLNLIFLLGEIGKSTPLQQDYLEFISDSYYVSDRWIRNEIIQTINKISTQSELSEKIIELIGYAINDEYTPIRNNALKILLKLEVFPNVKNIFQILNSKDSELVENGLEILTKFIPNSARLFDSLNSSNNYKILKIKAIRTVLLICFNSLIYLESLRDLILKSSWEKNYKEIYLKEIDTYERILLKKI
;
A
#
# COMPACT_ATOMS: atom_id res chain seq x y z
N ILE A 1 29.39 4.48 -21.49
CA ILE A 1 28.35 3.58 -20.96
C ILE A 1 28.11 2.40 -21.88
N LYS A 2 27.73 2.61 -23.15
CA LYS A 2 27.54 1.54 -24.15
C LYS A 2 28.71 0.54 -24.23
N LYS A 3 29.96 1.04 -24.33
CA LYS A 3 31.16 0.17 -24.29
C LYS A 3 31.28 -0.66 -23.01
N SER A 4 30.93 -0.09 -21.85
CA SER A 4 30.91 -0.83 -20.58
C SER A 4 29.82 -1.90 -20.60
N PHE A 5 28.63 -1.58 -21.11
CA PHE A 5 27.53 -2.54 -21.24
C PHE A 5 27.90 -3.74 -22.14
N GLU A 6 28.62 -3.53 -23.24
CA GLU A 6 29.10 -4.63 -24.11
C GLU A 6 29.98 -5.65 -23.37
N THR A 7 30.75 -5.20 -22.38
CA THR A 7 31.51 -6.09 -21.50
C THR A 7 30.61 -6.73 -20.45
N ILE A 8 29.78 -5.94 -19.77
CA ILE A 8 28.94 -6.40 -18.66
C ILE A 8 27.90 -7.42 -19.13
N LYS A 9 27.28 -7.24 -20.30
CA LYS A 9 26.26 -8.17 -20.81
C LYS A 9 26.79 -9.60 -21.05
N LYS A 10 28.11 -9.74 -21.22
CA LYS A 10 28.81 -11.02 -21.38
C LYS A 10 29.25 -11.63 -20.05
N THR A 11 29.30 -10.84 -18.97
CA THR A 11 29.69 -11.37 -17.66
C THR A 11 28.57 -12.24 -17.08
N ARG A 12 28.97 -13.14 -16.19
CA ARG A 12 28.06 -13.94 -15.36
C ARG A 12 28.27 -13.66 -13.87
N LYS A 13 29.09 -12.67 -13.53
CA LYS A 13 29.38 -12.26 -12.16
C LYS A 13 28.37 -11.22 -11.68
N PRO A 14 27.51 -11.54 -10.71
CA PRO A 14 26.50 -10.60 -10.20
C PRO A 14 27.10 -9.30 -9.66
N GLU A 15 28.29 -9.34 -9.06
CA GLU A 15 28.95 -8.17 -8.49
C GLU A 15 29.29 -7.12 -9.57
N GLU A 16 29.77 -7.57 -10.73
CA GLU A 16 30.10 -6.69 -11.86
C GLU A 16 28.82 -6.04 -12.43
N ILE A 17 27.74 -6.82 -12.54
CA ILE A 17 26.44 -6.32 -13.01
C ILE A 17 25.86 -5.32 -12.00
N ASN A 18 25.87 -5.64 -10.70
CA ASN A 18 25.39 -4.75 -9.64
C ASN A 18 26.17 -3.43 -9.61
N ASN A 19 27.50 -3.47 -9.70
CA ASN A 19 28.32 -2.27 -9.80
C ASN A 19 27.97 -1.41 -11.01
N PHE A 20 27.62 -2.05 -12.13
CA PHE A 20 27.14 -1.36 -13.32
C PHE A 20 25.77 -0.70 -13.09
N LEU A 21 24.79 -1.42 -12.54
CA LEU A 21 23.46 -0.89 -12.22
C LEU A 21 23.54 0.31 -11.26
N ILE A 22 24.33 0.20 -10.19
CA ILE A 22 24.57 1.29 -9.22
C ILE A 22 25.23 2.50 -9.89
N LYS A 23 26.10 2.28 -10.88
CA LYS A 23 26.71 3.39 -11.63
C LYS A 23 25.66 4.13 -12.46
N LEU A 24 24.74 3.40 -13.11
CA LEU A 24 23.67 3.99 -13.91
C LEU A 24 22.69 4.79 -13.03
N SER A 25 22.38 4.31 -11.82
CA SER A 25 21.42 4.96 -10.93
C SER A 25 21.86 6.31 -10.39
N LYS A 26 23.14 6.68 -10.53
CA LYS A 26 23.65 8.00 -10.14
C LYS A 26 23.15 9.11 -11.08
N ASN A 27 22.87 8.79 -12.33
CA ASN A 27 22.35 9.71 -13.34
C ASN A 27 21.37 8.93 -14.24
N PRO A 28 20.18 8.58 -13.73
CA PRO A 28 19.23 7.74 -14.44
C PRO A 28 18.68 8.48 -15.66
N ILE A 29 18.66 7.80 -16.81
CA ILE A 29 18.07 8.29 -18.07
C ILE A 29 17.26 7.17 -18.72
N GLU A 30 16.27 7.53 -19.52
CA GLU A 30 15.36 6.61 -20.20
C GLU A 30 16.10 5.55 -21.04
N GLU A 31 17.18 5.94 -21.72
CA GLU A 31 17.93 5.04 -22.60
C GLU A 31 18.58 3.87 -21.86
N TYR A 32 18.66 3.90 -20.53
CA TYR A 32 19.15 2.76 -19.76
C TYR A 32 18.14 1.63 -19.62
N LEU A 33 16.86 1.87 -19.92
CA LEU A 33 15.82 0.84 -19.95
C LEU A 33 16.20 -0.32 -20.88
N ILE A 34 16.87 -0.05 -22.01
CA ILE A 34 17.35 -1.09 -22.95
C ILE A 34 18.35 -2.06 -22.28
N PHE A 35 19.11 -1.59 -21.30
CA PHE A 35 20.06 -2.44 -20.56
C PHE A 35 19.32 -3.30 -19.52
N LEU A 36 18.29 -2.74 -18.88
CA LEU A 36 17.45 -3.48 -17.93
C LEU A 36 16.68 -4.58 -18.64
N ASP A 37 16.12 -4.27 -19.80
CA ASP A 37 15.47 -5.23 -20.68
C ASP A 37 16.35 -6.43 -20.98
N PHE A 38 17.62 -6.18 -21.33
CA PHE A 38 18.56 -7.26 -21.56
C PHE A 38 18.71 -8.14 -20.32
N PHE A 39 18.91 -7.55 -19.13
CA PHE A 39 19.11 -8.33 -17.91
C PHE A 39 17.86 -9.07 -17.45
N ILE A 40 16.67 -8.49 -17.60
CA ILE A 40 15.38 -9.13 -17.29
C ILE A 40 15.16 -10.36 -18.20
N LYS A 41 15.46 -10.23 -19.50
CA LYS A 41 15.11 -11.24 -20.51
C LYS A 41 16.16 -12.33 -20.70
N ASN A 42 17.44 -12.07 -20.41
CA ASN A 42 18.55 -12.92 -20.86
C ASN A 42 19.43 -13.50 -19.74
N LEU A 43 19.16 -13.18 -18.47
CA LEU A 43 19.93 -13.76 -17.36
C LEU A 43 19.27 -15.02 -16.80
N GLU A 44 20.11 -15.98 -16.43
CA GLU A 44 19.70 -17.15 -15.66
C GLU A 44 19.18 -16.73 -14.28
N THR A 45 18.14 -17.43 -13.78
CA THR A 45 17.45 -17.11 -12.52
C THR A 45 18.40 -16.89 -11.35
N GLN A 46 19.44 -17.71 -11.21
CA GLN A 46 20.42 -17.62 -10.12
C GLN A 46 21.22 -16.30 -10.10
N ILE A 47 21.54 -15.77 -11.28
CA ILE A 47 22.24 -14.48 -11.41
C ILE A 47 21.23 -13.35 -11.27
N PHE A 48 20.07 -13.51 -11.90
CA PHE A 48 18.99 -12.54 -11.88
C PHE A 48 18.56 -12.21 -10.44
N ASP A 49 18.32 -13.22 -9.61
CA ASP A 49 17.92 -13.03 -8.22
C ASP A 49 18.95 -12.23 -7.40
N LYS A 50 20.25 -12.38 -7.70
CA LYS A 50 21.34 -11.66 -7.04
C LYS A 50 21.47 -10.19 -7.46
N ILE A 51 20.85 -9.79 -8.58
CA ILE A 51 20.89 -8.41 -9.06
C ILE A 51 19.52 -7.70 -8.99
N LYS A 52 18.44 -8.46 -8.76
CA LYS A 52 17.04 -8.03 -8.81
C LYS A 52 16.77 -6.76 -8.01
N LEU A 53 17.34 -6.65 -6.80
CA LEU A 53 17.19 -5.46 -5.95
C LEU A 53 17.71 -4.19 -6.65
N ASN A 54 18.92 -4.22 -7.20
CA ASN A 54 19.51 -3.05 -7.87
C ASN A 54 18.86 -2.76 -9.22
N LEU A 55 18.32 -3.79 -9.87
CA LEU A 55 17.56 -3.63 -11.11
C LEU A 55 16.24 -2.89 -10.83
N ILE A 56 15.47 -3.31 -9.82
CA ILE A 56 14.23 -2.66 -9.39
C ILE A 56 14.52 -1.23 -8.90
N PHE A 57 15.57 -1.06 -8.10
CA PHE A 57 16.01 0.27 -7.66
C PHE A 57 16.24 1.21 -8.85
N LEU A 58 16.99 0.77 -9.86
CA LEU A 58 17.28 1.56 -11.05
C LEU A 58 16.02 1.83 -11.90
N LEU A 59 15.10 0.87 -12.03
CA LEU A 59 13.79 1.11 -12.66
C LEU A 59 13.05 2.25 -11.94
N GLY A 60 13.04 2.23 -10.60
CA GLY A 60 12.44 3.31 -9.81
C GLY A 60 13.13 4.65 -9.98
N GLU A 61 14.46 4.68 -10.09
CA GLU A 61 15.21 5.92 -10.32
C GLU A 61 14.95 6.52 -11.71
N ILE A 62 14.85 5.69 -12.76
CA ILE A 62 14.44 6.15 -14.11
C ILE A 62 12.99 6.61 -14.10
N GLY A 63 12.12 5.85 -13.44
CA GLY A 63 10.68 6.09 -13.40
C GLY A 63 10.25 7.35 -12.63
N LYS A 64 11.17 8.01 -11.89
CA LYS A 64 10.92 9.32 -11.26
C LYS A 64 10.68 10.43 -12.27
N SER A 65 11.32 10.36 -13.43
CA SER A 65 11.29 11.39 -14.48
C SER A 65 10.76 10.89 -15.81
N THR A 66 10.56 9.58 -15.95
CA THR A 66 10.16 8.95 -17.21
C THR A 66 8.97 8.01 -16.96
N PRO A 67 7.87 8.11 -17.71
CA PRO A 67 6.80 7.11 -17.65
C PRO A 67 7.32 5.72 -18.00
N LEU A 68 7.02 4.72 -17.18
CA LEU A 68 7.40 3.33 -17.45
C LEU A 68 6.30 2.62 -18.26
N GLN A 69 6.73 1.81 -19.23
CA GLN A 69 5.84 0.94 -19.99
C GLN A 69 5.24 -0.16 -19.12
N GLN A 70 4.08 -0.68 -19.55
CA GLN A 70 3.31 -1.68 -18.82
C GLN A 70 4.11 -2.95 -18.51
N ASP A 71 4.98 -3.42 -19.41
CA ASP A 71 5.83 -4.60 -19.18
C ASP A 71 6.73 -4.45 -17.93
N TYR A 72 7.22 -3.23 -17.64
CA TYR A 72 8.00 -2.98 -16.43
C TYR A 72 7.13 -2.97 -15.18
N LEU A 73 5.90 -2.45 -15.29
CA LEU A 73 4.93 -2.44 -14.20
C LEU A 73 4.51 -3.87 -13.83
N GLU A 74 4.30 -4.72 -14.83
CA GLU A 74 4.03 -6.16 -14.66
C GLU A 74 5.22 -6.87 -14.02
N PHE A 75 6.43 -6.63 -14.52
CA PHE A 75 7.65 -7.16 -13.93
C PHE A 75 7.80 -6.80 -12.44
N ILE A 76 7.55 -5.53 -12.07
CA ILE A 76 7.60 -5.06 -10.68
C ILE A 76 6.54 -5.79 -9.83
N SER A 77 5.31 -5.90 -10.34
CA SER A 77 4.20 -6.55 -9.64
C SER A 77 4.47 -8.04 -9.40
N ASP A 78 4.88 -8.76 -10.44
CA ASP A 78 5.17 -10.20 -10.36
C ASP A 78 6.36 -10.50 -9.45
N SER A 79 7.35 -9.62 -9.47
CA SER A 79 8.52 -9.75 -8.59
C SER A 79 8.14 -9.67 -7.11
N TYR A 80 7.08 -8.96 -6.73
CA TYR A 80 6.72 -8.78 -5.32
C TYR A 80 6.40 -10.09 -4.60
N TYR A 81 5.59 -10.94 -5.24
CA TYR A 81 5.05 -12.15 -4.60
C TYR A 81 6.08 -13.27 -4.42
N VAL A 82 7.17 -13.25 -5.16
CA VAL A 82 8.23 -14.27 -5.14
C VAL A 82 9.52 -13.81 -4.44
N SER A 83 9.49 -12.61 -3.85
CA SER A 83 10.68 -11.96 -3.31
C SER A 83 10.73 -11.94 -1.78
N ASP A 84 11.95 -11.86 -1.24
CA ASP A 84 12.18 -11.59 0.17
C ASP A 84 11.78 -10.16 0.57
N ARG A 85 11.74 -9.91 1.88
CA ARG A 85 11.31 -8.62 2.46
C ARG A 85 12.11 -7.40 1.97
N TRP A 86 13.39 -7.55 1.64
CA TRP A 86 14.24 -6.44 1.20
C TRP A 86 13.87 -6.01 -0.21
N ILE A 87 13.70 -6.99 -1.10
CA ILE A 87 13.28 -6.74 -2.47
C ILE A 87 11.81 -6.25 -2.49
N ARG A 88 10.91 -6.83 -1.69
CA ARG A 88 9.52 -6.34 -1.57
C ARG A 88 9.47 -4.87 -1.12
N ASN A 89 10.31 -4.49 -0.16
CA ASN A 89 10.40 -3.10 0.28
C ASN A 89 10.95 -2.17 -0.82
N GLU A 90 11.92 -2.62 -1.61
CA GLU A 90 12.40 -1.84 -2.76
C GLU A 90 11.33 -1.71 -3.86
N ILE A 91 10.52 -2.75 -4.07
CA ILE A 91 9.37 -2.70 -4.99
C ILE A 91 8.37 -1.64 -4.57
N ILE A 92 7.95 -1.61 -3.30
CA ILE A 92 6.99 -0.59 -2.83
C ILE A 92 7.60 0.82 -2.94
N GLN A 93 8.88 1.00 -2.59
CA GLN A 93 9.55 2.29 -2.79
C GLN A 93 9.62 2.69 -4.27
N THR A 94 9.86 1.74 -5.15
CA THR A 94 9.85 1.94 -6.60
C THR A 94 8.47 2.35 -7.09
N ILE A 95 7.41 1.66 -6.67
CA ILE A 95 6.03 2.04 -7.01
C ILE A 95 5.72 3.48 -6.57
N ASN A 96 6.15 3.89 -5.37
CA ASN A 96 5.99 5.27 -4.90
C ASN A 96 6.76 6.30 -5.75
N LYS A 97 7.92 5.93 -6.29
CA LYS A 97 8.71 6.82 -7.17
C LYS A 97 8.04 7.01 -8.53
N ILE A 98 7.45 5.94 -9.08
CA ILE A 98 6.89 5.94 -10.43
C ILE A 98 5.43 6.38 -10.49
N SER A 99 4.70 6.34 -9.36
CA SER A 99 3.27 6.65 -9.30
C SER A 99 2.91 8.08 -9.71
N THR A 100 3.89 8.99 -9.79
CA THR A 100 3.67 10.36 -10.26
C THR A 100 3.86 10.52 -11.77
N GLN A 101 4.55 9.58 -12.43
CA GLN A 101 4.86 9.65 -13.86
C GLN A 101 4.15 8.57 -14.67
N SER A 102 3.81 7.45 -14.06
CA SER A 102 3.23 6.27 -14.71
C SER A 102 1.83 6.02 -14.18
N GLU A 103 0.92 5.66 -15.08
CA GLU A 103 -0.40 5.18 -14.69
C GLU A 103 -0.27 3.80 -14.04
N LEU A 104 -0.78 3.67 -12.81
CA LEU A 104 -0.72 2.41 -12.08
C LEU A 104 -1.89 1.53 -12.50
N SER A 105 -1.59 0.29 -12.91
CA SER A 105 -2.62 -0.71 -13.16
C SER A 105 -3.35 -1.11 -11.89
N GLU A 106 -4.58 -1.62 -12.04
CA GLU A 106 -5.39 -2.14 -10.93
C GLU A 106 -4.62 -3.21 -10.12
N LYS A 107 -3.87 -4.09 -10.78
CA LYS A 107 -3.01 -5.10 -10.15
C LYS A 107 -1.97 -4.49 -9.21
N ILE A 108 -1.38 -3.35 -9.56
CA ILE A 108 -0.44 -2.63 -8.69
C ILE A 108 -1.17 -1.99 -7.51
N ILE A 109 -2.36 -1.41 -7.74
CA ILE A 109 -3.18 -0.81 -6.67
C ILE A 109 -3.58 -1.89 -5.65
N GLU A 110 -4.00 -3.06 -6.11
CA GLU A 110 -4.28 -4.21 -5.26
C GLU A 110 -3.04 -4.66 -4.47
N LEU A 111 -1.88 -4.77 -5.13
CA LEU A 111 -0.61 -5.10 -4.49
C LEU A 111 -0.28 -4.11 -3.36
N ILE A 112 -0.39 -2.80 -3.61
CA ILE A 112 -0.20 -1.77 -2.57
C ILE A 112 -1.20 -2.01 -1.42
N GLY A 113 -2.45 -2.30 -1.77
CA GLY A 113 -3.50 -2.64 -0.82
C GLY A 113 -3.17 -3.85 0.04
N TYR A 114 -2.49 -4.88 -0.49
CA TYR A 114 -2.01 -6.02 0.31
C TYR A 114 -0.78 -5.67 1.14
N ALA A 115 0.13 -4.86 0.60
CA ALA A 115 1.40 -4.49 1.22
C ALA A 115 1.24 -3.72 2.54
N ILE A 116 0.12 -3.03 2.77
CA ILE A 116 -0.13 -2.38 4.07
C ILE A 116 -0.25 -3.38 5.23
N ASN A 117 -0.53 -4.66 4.95
CA ASN A 117 -0.58 -5.72 5.96
C ASN A 117 0.66 -6.63 5.95
N ASP A 118 1.74 -6.24 5.27
CA ASP A 118 3.00 -7.00 5.28
C ASP A 118 3.57 -7.10 6.72
N GLU A 119 4.21 -8.22 7.05
CA GLU A 119 4.84 -8.43 8.35
C GLU A 119 5.95 -7.40 8.64
N TYR A 120 6.59 -6.87 7.59
CA TYR A 120 7.67 -5.91 7.71
C TYR A 120 7.15 -4.47 7.74
N THR A 121 7.29 -3.80 8.89
CA THR A 121 6.80 -2.41 9.12
C THR A 121 7.21 -1.40 8.05
N PRO A 122 8.45 -1.37 7.54
CA PRO A 122 8.81 -0.44 6.46
C PRO A 122 7.97 -0.58 5.20
N ILE A 123 7.59 -1.81 4.82
CA ILE A 123 6.71 -2.06 3.67
C ILE A 123 5.35 -1.45 3.92
N ARG A 124 4.79 -1.67 5.12
CA ARG A 124 3.48 -1.12 5.50
C ARG A 124 3.46 0.41 5.44
N ASN A 125 4.46 1.05 6.04
CA ASN A 125 4.60 2.52 6.02
C ASN A 125 4.75 3.06 4.60
N ASN A 126 5.58 2.44 3.77
CA ASN A 126 5.77 2.87 2.39
C ASN A 126 4.49 2.69 1.56
N ALA A 127 3.75 1.59 1.76
CA ALA A 127 2.49 1.34 1.07
C ALA A 127 1.41 2.37 1.47
N LEU A 128 1.27 2.69 2.75
CA LEU A 128 0.33 3.72 3.21
C LEU A 128 0.64 5.11 2.61
N LYS A 129 1.93 5.47 2.52
CA LYS A 129 2.36 6.73 1.87
C LYS A 129 1.95 6.82 0.41
N ILE A 130 1.91 5.70 -0.31
CA ILE A 130 1.42 5.65 -1.69
C ILE A 130 -0.08 5.87 -1.71
N LEU A 131 -0.84 5.13 -0.90
CA LEU A 131 -2.30 5.20 -0.86
C LEU A 131 -2.82 6.62 -0.54
N LEU A 132 -2.13 7.36 0.34
CA LEU A 132 -2.47 8.75 0.63
C LEU A 132 -2.42 9.67 -0.60
N LYS A 133 -1.51 9.37 -1.55
CA LYS A 133 -1.35 10.13 -2.80
C LYS A 133 -2.28 9.67 -3.91
N LEU A 134 -2.82 8.46 -3.84
CA LEU A 134 -3.72 7.93 -4.87
C LEU A 134 -5.12 8.50 -4.71
N GLU A 135 -5.81 8.68 -5.83
CA GLU A 135 -7.23 9.05 -5.88
C GLU A 135 -8.16 7.84 -5.98
N VAL A 136 -7.58 6.63 -5.99
CA VAL A 136 -8.32 5.37 -6.04
C VAL A 136 -8.28 4.70 -4.68
N PHE A 137 -9.46 4.29 -4.19
CA PHE A 137 -9.59 3.66 -2.89
C PHE A 137 -9.16 2.19 -2.95
N PRO A 138 -8.21 1.74 -2.10
CA PRO A 138 -7.86 0.33 -2.02
C PRO A 138 -8.95 -0.48 -1.30
N ASN A 139 -8.73 -1.79 -1.19
CA ASN A 139 -9.59 -2.68 -0.41
C ASN A 139 -9.71 -2.23 1.06
N VAL A 140 -10.89 -1.75 1.45
CA VAL A 140 -11.19 -1.24 2.80
C VAL A 140 -10.92 -2.26 3.91
N LYS A 141 -11.03 -3.56 3.62
CA LYS A 141 -10.72 -4.64 4.55
C LYS A 141 -9.31 -4.50 5.12
N ASN A 142 -8.35 -4.18 4.25
CA ASN A 142 -6.95 -4.07 4.62
C ASN A 142 -6.70 -2.83 5.48
N ILE A 143 -7.41 -1.73 5.21
CA ILE A 143 -7.38 -0.53 6.06
C ILE A 143 -7.91 -0.84 7.45
N PHE A 144 -9.05 -1.54 7.57
CA PHE A 144 -9.59 -1.94 8.88
C PHE A 144 -8.64 -2.85 9.68
N GLN A 145 -7.86 -3.70 9.01
CA GLN A 145 -6.82 -4.49 9.69
C GLN A 145 -5.70 -3.58 10.24
N ILE A 146 -5.27 -2.58 9.48
CA ILE A 146 -4.28 -1.58 9.94
C ILE A 146 -4.74 -0.82 11.18
N LEU A 147 -6.02 -0.47 11.26
CA LEU A 147 -6.57 0.24 12.44
C LEU A 147 -6.47 -0.55 13.75
N ASN A 148 -6.25 -1.86 13.67
CA ASN A 148 -5.98 -2.71 14.84
C ASN A 148 -4.51 -2.71 15.28
N SER A 149 -3.63 -2.02 14.57
CA SER A 149 -2.20 -1.95 14.88
C SER A 149 -1.94 -1.31 16.24
N LYS A 150 -0.83 -1.71 16.86
CA LYS A 150 -0.29 -1.04 18.05
C LYS A 150 0.57 0.17 17.70
N ASP A 151 1.05 0.22 16.47
CA ASP A 151 1.84 1.32 15.93
C ASP A 151 0.92 2.51 15.62
N SER A 152 1.15 3.63 16.30
CA SER A 152 0.32 4.82 16.17
C SER A 152 0.43 5.47 14.79
N GLU A 153 1.61 5.44 14.16
CA GLU A 153 1.82 6.04 12.83
C GLU A 153 1.02 5.28 11.77
N LEU A 154 1.01 3.93 11.86
CA LEU A 154 0.18 3.09 10.98
C LEU A 154 -1.31 3.38 11.15
N VAL A 155 -1.76 3.52 12.40
CA VAL A 155 -3.16 3.80 12.72
C VAL A 155 -3.56 5.17 12.19
N GLU A 156 -2.75 6.21 12.42
CA GLU A 156 -2.99 7.58 11.95
C GLU A 156 -3.11 7.64 10.42
N ASN A 157 -2.12 7.10 9.69
CA ASN A 157 -2.14 7.04 8.23
C ASN A 157 -3.36 6.23 7.72
N GLY A 158 -3.70 5.12 8.38
CA GLY A 158 -4.88 4.33 8.02
C GLY A 158 -6.19 5.09 8.18
N LEU A 159 -6.30 5.95 9.18
CA LEU A 159 -7.48 6.78 9.42
C LEU A 159 -7.58 7.95 8.45
N GLU A 160 -6.45 8.54 8.08
CA GLU A 160 -6.41 9.59 7.07
C GLU A 160 -6.90 9.03 5.71
N ILE A 161 -6.41 7.85 5.30
CA ILE A 161 -6.92 7.15 4.11
C ILE A 161 -8.42 6.85 4.27
N LEU A 162 -8.85 6.30 5.40
CA LEU A 162 -10.26 6.00 5.64
C LEU A 162 -11.13 7.25 5.47
N THR A 163 -10.70 8.38 6.04
CA THR A 163 -11.44 9.65 6.00
C THR A 163 -11.47 10.25 4.60
N LYS A 164 -10.36 10.14 3.83
CA LYS A 164 -10.28 10.59 2.44
C LYS A 164 -11.34 9.93 1.57
N PHE A 165 -11.59 8.63 1.75
CA PHE A 165 -12.44 7.84 0.84
C PHE A 165 -13.82 7.49 1.40
N ILE A 166 -13.98 7.49 2.72
CA ILE A 166 -15.22 7.18 3.46
C ILE A 166 -15.60 8.39 4.32
N PRO A 167 -16.15 9.46 3.71
CA PRO A 167 -16.37 10.73 4.38
C PRO A 167 -17.60 10.78 5.30
N ASN A 168 -18.46 9.76 5.32
CA ASN A 168 -19.72 9.81 6.07
C ASN A 168 -20.15 8.45 6.65
N SER A 169 -21.12 8.52 7.58
CA SER A 169 -21.65 7.38 8.34
C SER A 169 -22.26 6.28 7.47
N ALA A 170 -22.98 6.64 6.41
CA ALA A 170 -23.60 5.69 5.51
C ALA A 170 -22.55 4.87 4.75
N ARG A 171 -21.55 5.53 4.16
CA ARG A 171 -20.44 4.85 3.46
C ARG A 171 -19.60 4.00 4.41
N LEU A 172 -19.40 4.46 5.65
CA LEU A 172 -18.70 3.66 6.66
C LEU A 172 -19.50 2.41 6.99
N PHE A 173 -20.80 2.55 7.22
CA PHE A 173 -21.68 1.41 7.47
C PHE A 173 -21.67 0.42 6.30
N ASP A 174 -21.80 0.89 5.05
CA ASP A 174 -21.75 0.04 3.86
C ASP A 174 -20.42 -0.71 3.78
N SER A 175 -19.31 -0.04 4.09
CA SER A 175 -17.97 -0.64 4.08
C SER A 175 -17.78 -1.68 5.19
N LEU A 176 -18.36 -1.45 6.37
CA LEU A 176 -18.38 -2.40 7.48
C LEU A 176 -19.30 -3.59 7.19
N ASN A 177 -20.43 -3.35 6.54
CA ASN A 177 -21.41 -4.37 6.20
C ASN A 177 -20.91 -5.27 5.05
N SER A 178 -20.18 -4.69 4.09
CA SER A 178 -19.58 -5.42 2.98
C SER A 178 -18.66 -6.54 3.49
N SER A 179 -18.87 -7.76 2.99
CA SER A 179 -18.06 -8.94 3.31
C SER A 179 -17.86 -9.20 4.82
N ASN A 180 -18.81 -8.75 5.65
CA ASN A 180 -18.74 -8.83 7.12
C ASN A 180 -17.50 -8.16 7.73
N ASN A 181 -17.03 -7.05 7.14
CA ASN A 181 -15.87 -6.29 7.61
C ASN A 181 -16.03 -5.76 9.05
N TYR A 182 -17.25 -5.60 9.55
CA TYR A 182 -17.55 -5.24 10.94
C TYR A 182 -16.92 -6.20 11.96
N LYS A 183 -16.57 -7.43 11.55
CA LYS A 183 -15.89 -8.41 12.41
C LYS A 183 -14.41 -8.12 12.63
N ILE A 184 -13.81 -7.25 11.81
CA ILE A 184 -12.36 -7.02 11.78
C ILE A 184 -11.93 -6.06 12.88
N LEU A 185 -12.68 -4.98 13.09
CA LEU A 185 -12.28 -3.93 14.02
C LEU A 185 -12.36 -4.42 15.47
N LYS A 186 -11.28 -4.26 16.22
CA LYS A 186 -11.25 -4.44 17.67
C LYS A 186 -11.81 -3.20 18.35
N ILE A 187 -12.20 -3.33 19.61
CA ILE A 187 -12.79 -2.25 20.43
C ILE A 187 -12.01 -0.92 20.30
N LYS A 188 -10.68 -0.96 20.40
CA LYS A 188 -9.84 0.25 20.24
C LYS A 188 -10.02 0.90 18.87
N ALA A 189 -9.98 0.10 17.80
CA ALA A 189 -10.15 0.59 16.44
C ALA A 189 -11.56 1.14 16.19
N ILE A 190 -12.60 0.48 16.72
CA ILE A 190 -13.99 0.99 16.67
C ILE A 190 -14.05 2.39 17.30
N ARG A 191 -13.52 2.56 18.52
CA ARG A 191 -13.47 3.87 19.19
C ARG A 191 -12.76 4.92 18.35
N THR A 192 -11.62 4.56 17.77
CA THR A 192 -10.83 5.47 16.96
C THR A 192 -11.57 5.90 15.69
N VAL A 193 -12.27 4.98 15.01
CA VAL A 193 -13.12 5.31 13.87
C VAL A 193 -14.27 6.22 14.28
N LEU A 194 -14.94 5.92 15.39
CA LEU A 194 -16.02 6.79 15.92
C LEU A 194 -15.49 8.20 16.22
N LEU A 195 -14.32 8.32 16.84
CA LEU A 195 -13.69 9.59 17.18
C LEU A 195 -13.39 10.49 15.97
N ILE A 196 -13.00 9.90 14.85
CA ILE A 196 -12.53 10.65 13.66
C ILE A 196 -13.65 10.88 12.65
N CYS A 197 -14.50 9.87 12.42
CA CYS A 197 -15.54 9.95 11.40
C CYS A 197 -16.82 10.66 11.89
N PHE A 198 -16.99 10.89 13.20
CA PHE A 198 -18.21 11.45 13.77
C PHE A 198 -17.90 12.67 14.62
N ASN A 199 -18.30 13.85 14.15
CA ASN A 199 -18.17 15.10 14.88
C ASN A 199 -19.50 15.62 15.47
N SER A 200 -20.60 14.89 15.27
CA SER A 200 -21.93 15.28 15.72
C SER A 200 -22.74 14.08 16.21
N LEU A 201 -23.66 14.34 17.14
CA LEU A 201 -24.61 13.34 17.65
C LEU A 201 -25.53 12.81 16.55
N ILE A 202 -25.90 13.66 15.58
CA ILE A 202 -26.82 13.29 14.48
C ILE A 202 -26.22 12.17 13.62
N TYR A 203 -24.94 12.29 13.24
CA TYR A 203 -24.28 11.24 12.45
C TYR A 203 -24.13 9.94 13.25
N LEU A 204 -23.91 10.05 14.56
CA LEU A 204 -23.76 8.91 15.45
C LEU A 204 -25.07 8.11 15.57
N GLU A 205 -26.20 8.80 15.74
CA GLU A 205 -27.53 8.17 15.76
C GLU A 205 -27.88 7.53 14.41
N SER A 206 -27.51 8.16 13.30
CA SER A 206 -27.67 7.57 11.97
C SER A 206 -26.92 6.23 11.84
N LEU A 207 -25.68 6.15 12.33
CA LEU A 207 -24.92 4.88 12.34
C LEU A 207 -25.58 3.84 13.27
N ARG A 208 -26.03 4.25 14.46
CA ARG A 208 -26.73 3.39 15.44
C ARG A 208 -27.94 2.71 14.79
N ASP A 209 -28.78 3.48 14.12
CA ASP A 209 -29.98 2.98 13.44
C ASP A 209 -29.66 1.96 12.35
N LEU A 210 -28.62 2.21 11.54
CA LEU A 210 -28.17 1.29 10.50
C LEU A 210 -27.69 -0.04 11.10
N ILE A 211 -26.93 0.01 12.20
CA ILE A 211 -26.45 -1.19 12.90
C ILE A 211 -27.60 -1.99 13.53
N LEU A 212 -28.59 -1.33 14.12
CA LEU A 212 -29.75 -2.01 14.70
C LEU A 212 -30.52 -2.79 13.63
N LYS A 213 -30.76 -2.16 12.47
CA LYS A 213 -31.51 -2.72 11.34
C LYS A 213 -30.72 -3.75 10.52
N SER A 214 -29.42 -3.87 10.70
CA SER A 214 -28.57 -4.77 9.90
C SER A 214 -28.80 -6.25 10.23
N SER A 215 -28.25 -7.16 9.42
CA SER A 215 -28.21 -8.59 9.70
C SER A 215 -26.95 -9.01 10.47
N TRP A 216 -26.24 -8.07 11.11
CA TRP A 216 -25.00 -8.38 11.84
C TRP A 216 -25.27 -9.35 13.00
N GLU A 217 -24.27 -10.18 13.27
CA GLU A 217 -24.29 -11.06 14.42
C GLU A 217 -24.41 -10.28 15.73
N LYS A 218 -25.21 -10.82 16.65
CA LYS A 218 -25.64 -10.16 17.89
C LYS A 218 -24.45 -9.66 18.74
N ASN A 219 -23.43 -10.50 18.91
CA ASN A 219 -22.22 -10.16 19.67
C ASN A 219 -21.49 -8.92 19.08
N TYR A 220 -21.35 -8.83 17.76
CA TYR A 220 -20.70 -7.68 17.12
C TYR A 220 -21.59 -6.44 17.18
N LYS A 221 -22.92 -6.57 17.00
CA LYS A 221 -23.85 -5.45 17.22
C LYS A 221 -23.70 -4.86 18.62
N GLU A 222 -23.72 -5.72 19.65
CA GLU A 222 -23.58 -5.30 21.05
C GLU A 222 -22.26 -4.56 21.30
N ILE A 223 -21.15 -5.03 20.73
CA ILE A 223 -19.85 -4.35 20.84
C ILE A 223 -19.92 -2.95 20.24
N TYR A 224 -20.40 -2.81 19.00
CA TYR A 224 -20.47 -1.51 18.34
C TYR A 224 -21.41 -0.54 19.06
N LEU A 225 -22.61 -0.99 19.44
CA LEU A 225 -23.59 -0.15 20.13
C LEU A 225 -23.06 0.33 21.49
N LYS A 226 -22.36 -0.53 22.24
CA LYS A 226 -21.72 -0.13 23.49
C LYS A 226 -20.63 0.93 23.28
N GLU A 227 -19.89 0.84 22.19
CA GLU A 227 -18.86 1.83 21.85
C GLU A 227 -19.46 3.15 21.37
N ILE A 228 -20.57 3.10 20.64
CA ILE A 228 -21.39 4.27 20.29
C ILE A 228 -21.88 4.96 21.57
N ASP A 229 -22.49 4.23 22.51
CA ASP A 229 -22.97 4.79 23.79
C ASP A 229 -21.82 5.44 24.59
N THR A 230 -20.65 4.80 24.59
CA THR A 230 -19.46 5.33 25.26
C THR A 230 -19.01 6.63 24.62
N TYR A 231 -19.01 6.69 23.29
CA TYR A 231 -18.59 7.87 22.54
C TYR A 231 -19.59 9.03 22.66
N GLU A 232 -20.89 8.74 22.63
CA GLU A 232 -21.97 9.72 22.82
C GLU A 232 -21.81 10.47 24.15
N ARG A 233 -21.52 9.75 25.24
CA ARG A 233 -21.25 10.36 26.56
C ARG A 233 -20.02 11.27 26.55
N ILE A 234 -19.03 11.01 25.70
CA ILE A 234 -17.84 11.86 25.55
C ILE A 234 -18.23 13.14 24.79
N LEU A 235 -19.03 13.04 23.73
CA LEU A 235 -19.52 14.19 22.98
C LEU A 235 -20.38 15.11 23.84
N LEU A 236 -21.32 14.55 24.61
CA LEU A 236 -22.19 15.32 25.51
C LEU A 236 -21.45 16.06 26.63
N LYS A 237 -20.25 15.58 27.02
CA LYS A 237 -19.39 16.28 28.00
C LYS A 237 -18.58 17.43 27.42
N LYS A 238 -18.51 17.55 26.09
CA LYS A 238 -17.78 18.61 25.38
C LYS A 238 -18.67 19.80 24.99
N ILE A 239 -19.99 19.64 25.12
CA ILE A 239 -21.01 20.67 24.89
C ILE A 239 -21.31 21.34 26.23
#